data_AF-A0A969PP60-F1
#
_entry.id   AF-A0A969PP60-F1
#
_cell.length_a   1.000
_cell.length_b   1.000
_cell.length_c   1.000
_cell.angle_alpha   90.00
_cell.angle_beta   90.00
_cell.angle_gamma   90.00
#
_symmetry.space_group_name_H-M   'P 1'
#
loop_
_entity.id
_entity.type
_entity.pdbx_description
1 polymer ?
#
loop_
_entity_poly.entity_id
_entity_poly.type
_entity_poly.pdbx_seq_one_letter_code
_entity_poly.pdbx_strand_id
1 'polypeptide(L)'
;MQTLPPSFLGKKVYMDGEKKQYYVVKYEDKKGKRSVDVLLFEHENPVIFGSLDYTGRFLDSFYLSNRTTKASGEAVEQFRVMQSRRKQHRMTQDDLKDALKSEDDAKKKNKKIVKLLLDEHLEDIKNGWPSRLIALQREEDGAEDSLIMNTLLEATGTANPKKTYEYLKTHRLDDLVPTLGFYTDQHPELIEKVSADYFDVNKGAVLEAFLQETAGVVPMEKEKEIEQLLVTGEQIDQRYGRRTLKSLLRVLSRRVKQEKEQTMKEWLYTITVDKKLKQAIVQSLKK
;
A
#
# COMPACT_ATOMS: atom_id res chain seq x y z
N MET A 1 0.06 19.36 -6.99
CA MET A 1 -0.28 18.18 -6.18
C MET A 1 0.47 17.00 -6.74
N GLN A 2 1.40 16.43 -5.99
CA GLN A 2 2.09 15.21 -6.40
C GLN A 2 1.13 14.05 -6.13
N THR A 3 0.50 13.55 -7.19
CA THR A 3 -0.42 12.41 -7.09
C THR A 3 0.37 11.13 -7.27
N LEU A 4 0.31 10.24 -6.29
CA LEU A 4 0.86 8.90 -6.44
C LEU A 4 0.27 8.21 -7.68
N PRO A 5 1.07 7.44 -8.45
CA PRO A 5 0.57 6.74 -9.61
C PRO A 5 -0.66 5.88 -9.27
N PRO A 6 -1.71 5.85 -10.11
CA PRO A 6 -2.85 4.95 -9.89
C PRO A 6 -2.42 3.49 -10.08
N SER A 7 -3.20 2.55 -9.55
CA SER A 7 -3.12 1.14 -9.93
C SER A 7 -4.35 0.77 -10.76
N PHE A 8 -4.11 0.25 -11.96
CA PHE A 8 -5.14 -0.24 -12.87
C PHE A 8 -5.30 -1.75 -12.79
N LEU A 9 -4.42 -2.44 -12.05
CA LEU A 9 -4.49 -3.87 -11.81
C LEU A 9 -5.89 -4.31 -11.34
N GLY A 10 -6.47 -5.29 -12.04
CA GLY A 10 -7.82 -5.83 -11.84
C GLY A 10 -8.95 -5.01 -12.50
N LYS A 11 -8.65 -3.88 -13.15
CA LYS A 11 -9.68 -3.07 -13.83
C LYS A 11 -10.15 -3.72 -15.12
N LYS A 12 -11.48 -3.75 -15.30
CA LYS A 12 -12.17 -4.15 -16.52
C LYS A 12 -12.18 -3.00 -17.53
N VAL A 13 -11.75 -3.27 -18.75
CA VAL A 13 -11.74 -2.35 -19.89
C VAL A 13 -12.71 -2.86 -20.92
N TYR A 14 -13.76 -2.09 -21.18
CA TYR A 14 -14.83 -2.45 -22.10
C TYR A 14 -14.53 -1.89 -23.50
N MET A 15 -14.65 -2.74 -24.51
CA MET A 15 -14.50 -2.34 -25.92
C MET A 15 -15.79 -1.75 -26.50
N ASP A 16 -16.92 -2.16 -25.94
CA ASP A 16 -18.25 -1.77 -26.37
C ASP A 16 -18.88 -0.78 -25.37
N GLY A 17 -19.68 0.16 -25.89
CA GLY A 17 -20.51 1.00 -25.04
C GLY A 17 -21.55 0.20 -24.23
N GLU A 18 -21.81 -1.04 -24.65
CA GLU A 18 -22.79 -1.95 -24.05
C GLU A 18 -22.24 -2.78 -22.87
N LYS A 19 -20.92 -2.72 -22.60
CA LYS A 19 -20.22 -3.42 -21.52
C LYS A 19 -20.38 -4.95 -21.53
N LYS A 20 -20.53 -5.59 -22.69
CA LYS A 20 -20.68 -7.05 -22.80
C LYS A 20 -19.34 -7.76 -22.93
N GLN A 21 -18.36 -7.12 -23.57
CA GLN A 21 -17.02 -7.65 -23.73
C GLN A 21 -16.01 -6.77 -23.02
N TYR A 22 -15.20 -7.39 -22.16
CA TYR A 22 -14.16 -6.70 -21.42
C TYR A 22 -12.85 -7.47 -21.43
N TYR A 23 -11.76 -6.71 -21.34
CA TYR A 23 -10.45 -7.22 -20.98
C TYR A 23 -10.11 -6.79 -19.56
N VAL A 24 -9.18 -7.50 -18.92
CA VAL A 24 -8.75 -7.16 -17.56
C VAL A 24 -7.27 -6.85 -17.53
N VAL A 25 -6.90 -5.77 -16.84
CA VAL A 25 -5.50 -5.45 -16.57
C VAL A 25 -4.96 -6.43 -15.53
N LYS A 26 -4.13 -7.39 -15.95
CA LYS A 26 -3.45 -8.36 -15.03
C LYS A 26 -1.94 -8.12 -14.92
N TYR A 27 -1.43 -7.10 -15.60
CA TYR A 27 -0.05 -6.65 -15.53
C TYR A 27 -0.01 -5.12 -15.63
N GLU A 28 0.82 -4.48 -14.81
CA GLU A 28 1.14 -3.06 -14.93
C GLU A 28 2.62 -2.80 -14.63
N ASP A 29 3.26 -1.88 -15.35
CA ASP A 29 4.62 -1.40 -15.09
C ASP A 29 4.63 0.14 -15.08
N LYS A 30 5.18 0.72 -14.01
CA LYS A 30 5.17 2.17 -13.72
C LYS A 30 6.51 2.85 -13.94
N LYS A 31 7.39 2.25 -14.75
CA LYS A 31 8.68 2.87 -15.14
C LYS A 31 8.51 4.20 -15.88
N GLY A 32 7.35 4.44 -16.51
CA GLY A 32 7.03 5.70 -17.17
C GLY A 32 6.82 6.86 -16.19
N LYS A 33 7.36 8.05 -16.49
CA LYS A 33 7.22 9.24 -15.63
C LYS A 33 5.78 9.68 -15.39
N ARG A 34 4.88 9.44 -16.36
CA ARG A 34 3.44 9.82 -16.31
C ARG A 34 2.55 8.81 -17.05
N SER A 35 3.08 7.61 -17.27
CA SER A 35 2.36 6.55 -17.95
C SER A 35 2.55 5.23 -17.21
N VAL A 36 1.59 4.34 -17.39
CA VAL A 36 1.60 2.97 -16.87
C VAL A 36 1.41 2.06 -18.07
N ASP A 37 2.41 1.23 -18.32
CA ASP A 37 2.31 0.21 -19.36
C ASP A 37 1.54 -0.99 -18.80
N VAL A 38 0.57 -1.49 -19.55
CA VAL A 38 -0.34 -2.54 -19.09
C VAL A 38 -0.47 -3.64 -20.13
N LEU A 39 -0.69 -4.87 -19.65
CA LEU A 39 -1.21 -5.95 -20.49
C LEU A 39 -2.66 -6.20 -20.10
N LEU A 40 -3.53 -6.17 -21.10
CA LEU A 40 -4.93 -6.53 -20.96
C LEU A 40 -5.16 -7.96 -21.44
N PHE A 41 -5.97 -8.66 -20.67
CA PHE A 41 -6.18 -10.09 -20.79
C PHE A 41 -7.60 -10.41 -21.20
N GLU A 42 -7.72 -11.37 -22.11
CA GLU A 42 -8.94 -12.14 -22.32
C GLU A 42 -8.75 -13.46 -21.60
N HIS A 43 -9.54 -13.69 -20.54
CA HIS A 43 -9.30 -14.78 -19.61
C HIS A 43 -7.86 -14.73 -19.04
N GLU A 44 -7.03 -15.73 -19.32
CA GLU A 44 -5.64 -15.83 -18.83
C GLU A 44 -4.58 -15.50 -19.89
N ASN A 45 -5.00 -15.11 -21.11
CA ASN A 45 -4.08 -14.81 -22.20
C ASN A 45 -3.91 -13.29 -22.37
N PRO A 46 -2.66 -12.76 -22.41
CA PRO A 46 -2.44 -11.35 -22.73
C PRO A 46 -2.74 -11.11 -24.20
N VAL A 47 -3.60 -10.15 -24.52
CA VAL A 47 -4.08 -9.90 -25.89
C VAL A 47 -3.73 -8.49 -26.38
N ILE A 48 -3.78 -7.50 -25.48
CA ILE A 48 -3.55 -6.10 -25.82
C ILE A 48 -2.44 -5.54 -24.92
N PHE A 49 -1.50 -4.82 -25.53
CA PHE A 49 -0.61 -3.93 -24.81
C PHE A 49 -1.19 -2.52 -24.87
N GLY A 50 -1.17 -1.81 -23.75
CA GLY A 50 -1.56 -0.41 -23.68
C GLY A 50 -0.58 0.41 -22.85
N SER A 51 -0.46 1.69 -23.16
CA SER A 51 0.16 2.67 -22.28
C SER A 51 -0.93 3.63 -21.84
N LEU A 52 -1.16 3.70 -20.53
CA LEU A 52 -2.19 4.53 -19.91
C LEU A 52 -1.54 5.76 -19.28
N ASP A 53 -2.20 6.92 -19.33
CA ASP A 53 -1.84 8.02 -18.45
C ASP A 53 -2.34 7.77 -17.01
N TYR A 54 -1.96 8.62 -16.06
CA TYR A 54 -2.40 8.48 -14.66
C TYR A 54 -3.89 8.78 -14.43
N THR A 55 -4.63 9.17 -15.47
CA THR A 55 -6.10 9.29 -15.42
C THR A 55 -6.81 8.04 -15.95
N GLY A 56 -6.05 7.09 -16.51
CA GLY A 56 -6.56 5.85 -17.09
C GLY A 56 -6.94 5.98 -18.57
N ARG A 57 -6.53 7.07 -19.24
CA ARG A 57 -6.73 7.21 -20.69
C ARG A 57 -5.63 6.49 -21.45
N PHE A 58 -6.00 5.77 -22.50
CA PHE A 58 -5.04 5.16 -23.42
C PHE A 58 -4.29 6.26 -24.19
N LEU A 59 -2.96 6.24 -24.06
CA LEU A 59 -2.04 7.03 -24.87
C LEU A 59 -1.69 6.29 -26.18
N ASP A 60 -1.51 4.98 -26.08
CA ASP A 60 -1.37 4.05 -27.20
C ASP A 60 -1.91 2.69 -26.76
N SER A 61 -2.44 1.91 -27.71
CA SER A 61 -2.88 0.54 -27.48
C SER A 61 -2.92 -0.24 -28.78
N PHE A 62 -2.48 -1.50 -28.74
CA PHE A 62 -2.55 -2.39 -29.89
C PHE A 62 -2.63 -3.86 -29.47
N TYR A 63 -3.24 -4.66 -30.35
CA TYR A 63 -3.23 -6.11 -30.23
C TYR A 63 -1.81 -6.65 -30.38
N LEU A 64 -1.40 -7.53 -29.46
CA LEU A 64 -0.10 -8.18 -29.47
C LEU A 64 0.12 -9.07 -30.71
N SER A 65 -0.96 -9.51 -31.36
CA SER A 65 -0.91 -10.23 -32.64
C SER A 65 -0.46 -9.35 -33.82
N ASN A 66 -0.68 -8.04 -33.74
CA ASN A 66 -0.54 -7.12 -34.87
C ASN A 66 0.78 -6.35 -34.83
N ARG A 67 1.31 -6.08 -33.63
CA ARG A 67 2.49 -5.24 -33.43
C ARG A 67 3.25 -5.68 -32.18
N THR A 68 4.58 -5.57 -32.26
CA THR A 68 5.48 -5.70 -31.11
C THR A 68 6.39 -4.47 -31.05
N THR A 69 6.45 -3.85 -29.87
CA THR A 69 7.41 -2.79 -29.54
C THR A 69 8.39 -3.32 -28.49
N LYS A 70 9.46 -2.58 -28.22
CA LYS A 70 10.39 -2.94 -27.14
C LYS A 70 9.67 -3.02 -25.79
N ALA A 71 8.84 -2.04 -25.46
CA ALA A 71 8.08 -2.00 -24.21
C ALA A 71 7.11 -3.18 -24.10
N SER A 72 6.35 -3.48 -25.16
CA SER A 72 5.41 -4.61 -25.13
C SER A 72 6.13 -5.96 -25.06
N GLY A 73 7.28 -6.11 -25.74
CA GLY A 73 8.13 -7.30 -25.64
C GLY A 73 8.69 -7.51 -24.23
N GLU A 74 9.19 -6.45 -23.60
CA GLU A 74 9.67 -6.48 -22.22
C GLU A 74 8.55 -6.83 -21.23
N ALA A 75 7.35 -6.23 -21.39
CA ALA A 75 6.20 -6.52 -20.54
C ALA A 75 5.75 -7.99 -20.65
N VAL A 76 5.66 -8.54 -21.87
CA VAL A 76 5.30 -9.94 -22.11
C VAL A 76 6.34 -10.89 -21.52
N GLU A 77 7.63 -10.60 -21.66
CA GLU A 77 8.68 -11.45 -21.11
C GLU A 77 8.70 -11.41 -19.58
N GLN A 78 8.56 -10.23 -18.98
CA GLN A 78 8.41 -10.11 -17.52
C GLN A 78 7.19 -10.88 -17.02
N PHE A 79 6.04 -10.76 -17.69
CA PHE A 79 4.86 -11.54 -17.37
C PHE A 79 5.12 -13.06 -17.45
N ARG A 80 5.86 -13.51 -18.47
CA ARG A 80 6.22 -14.92 -18.65
C ARG A 80 7.10 -15.45 -17.51
N VAL A 81 8.06 -14.66 -17.06
CA VAL A 81 8.91 -14.97 -15.90
C VAL A 81 8.06 -15.12 -14.63
N MET A 82 7.17 -14.17 -14.37
CA MET A 82 6.27 -14.22 -13.22
C MET A 82 5.35 -15.44 -13.25
N GLN A 83 4.74 -15.73 -14.41
CA GLN A 83 3.91 -16.92 -14.62
C GLN A 83 4.69 -18.21 -14.36
N SER A 84 5.95 -18.30 -14.81
CA SER A 84 6.79 -19.47 -14.57
C SER A 84 7.06 -19.69 -13.08
N ARG A 85 7.19 -18.62 -12.30
CA ARG A 85 7.43 -18.67 -10.85
C ARG A 85 6.17 -19.05 -10.08
N ARG A 86 5.04 -18.45 -10.44
CA ARG A 86 3.71 -18.76 -9.88
C ARG A 86 3.27 -20.20 -10.05
N LYS A 87 3.80 -20.94 -11.04
CA LYS A 87 3.57 -22.39 -11.17
C LYS A 87 4.01 -23.18 -9.93
N GLN A 88 4.92 -22.65 -9.11
CA GLN A 88 5.34 -23.24 -7.84
C GLN A 88 4.24 -23.12 -6.75
N HIS A 89 3.31 -22.19 -6.91
CA HIS A 89 2.20 -21.89 -6.00
C HIS A 89 0.84 -22.23 -6.63
N ARG A 90 0.73 -23.41 -7.26
CA ARG A 90 -0.46 -23.78 -8.04
C ARG A 90 -1.71 -23.91 -7.17
N MET A 91 -2.68 -23.03 -7.40
CA MET A 91 -4.03 -23.05 -6.82
C MET A 91 -5.05 -23.33 -7.92
N THR A 92 -6.15 -24.02 -7.59
CA THR A 92 -7.24 -24.25 -8.53
C THR A 92 -8.10 -23.00 -8.71
N GLN A 93 -8.99 -22.98 -9.70
CA GLN A 93 -9.92 -21.86 -9.86
C GLN A 93 -10.95 -21.81 -8.72
N ASP A 94 -11.39 -22.96 -8.23
CA ASP A 94 -12.33 -23.04 -7.10
C ASP A 94 -11.68 -22.55 -5.80
N ASP A 95 -10.43 -22.93 -5.58
CA ASP A 95 -9.58 -22.42 -4.49
C ASP A 95 -9.53 -20.89 -4.48
N LEU A 96 -9.26 -20.28 -5.64
CA LEU A 96 -9.18 -18.82 -5.79
C LEU A 96 -10.54 -18.14 -5.60
N LYS A 97 -11.63 -18.77 -6.08
CA LYS A 97 -12.99 -18.26 -5.88
C LYS A 97 -13.44 -18.31 -4.43
N ASP A 98 -13.07 -19.36 -3.69
CA ASP A 98 -13.36 -19.46 -2.27
C ASP A 98 -12.53 -18.45 -1.47
N ALA A 99 -11.27 -18.22 -1.87
CA ALA A 99 -10.36 -17.28 -1.21
C ALA A 99 -10.78 -15.79 -1.33
N LEU A 100 -11.70 -15.46 -2.24
CA LEU A 100 -12.30 -14.12 -2.37
C LEU A 100 -13.37 -13.81 -1.33
N LYS A 101 -13.84 -14.82 -0.59
CA LYS A 101 -14.90 -14.67 0.40
C LYS A 101 -14.33 -14.40 1.78
N SER A 102 -15.16 -13.78 2.62
CA SER A 102 -14.92 -13.64 4.05
C SER A 102 -14.75 -15.01 4.71
N GLU A 103 -14.22 -14.99 5.92
CA GLU A 103 -14.00 -16.20 6.71
C GLU A 103 -15.27 -17.03 6.92
N ASP A 104 -16.41 -16.36 7.13
CA ASP A 104 -17.69 -17.00 7.44
C ASP A 104 -18.35 -17.64 6.20
N ASP A 105 -18.05 -17.12 5.01
CA ASP A 105 -18.64 -17.57 3.74
C ASP A 105 -17.75 -18.56 2.96
N ALA A 106 -16.49 -18.72 3.38
CA ALA A 106 -15.53 -19.63 2.78
C ALA A 106 -15.87 -21.09 3.12
N LYS A 107 -15.97 -21.95 2.10
CA LYS A 107 -16.46 -23.33 2.27
C LYS A 107 -15.51 -24.18 3.11
N LYS A 108 -14.19 -23.94 3.08
CA LYS A 108 -13.21 -24.60 3.95
C LYS A 108 -11.93 -23.75 4.13
N LYS A 109 -11.55 -23.50 5.38
CA LYS A 109 -10.20 -23.06 5.75
C LYS A 109 -9.17 -24.16 5.55
N ASN A 110 -8.71 -24.37 4.32
CA ASN A 110 -7.60 -25.30 4.08
C ASN A 110 -6.27 -24.63 4.45
N LYS A 111 -5.59 -25.09 5.50
CA LYS A 111 -4.25 -24.57 5.88
C LYS A 111 -3.26 -24.57 4.70
N LYS A 112 -3.43 -25.49 3.74
CA LYS A 112 -2.62 -25.54 2.53
C LYS A 112 -2.85 -24.33 1.63
N ILE A 113 -4.09 -23.85 1.47
CA ILE A 113 -4.35 -22.68 0.62
C ILE A 113 -3.84 -21.40 1.25
N VAL A 114 -4.01 -21.24 2.56
CA VAL A 114 -3.48 -20.08 3.31
C VAL A 114 -1.98 -19.95 3.07
N LYS A 115 -1.25 -21.05 3.21
CA LYS A 115 0.20 -21.09 2.95
C LYS A 115 0.54 -20.71 1.50
N LEU A 116 -0.19 -21.24 0.52
CA LEU A 116 0.08 -20.94 -0.89
C LEU A 116 -0.17 -19.46 -1.23
N LEU A 117 -1.24 -18.87 -0.70
CA LEU A 117 -1.54 -17.45 -0.84
C LEU A 117 -0.47 -16.58 -0.18
N LEU A 118 -0.08 -16.91 1.05
CA LEU A 118 0.99 -16.23 1.78
C LEU A 118 2.31 -16.29 1.01
N ASP A 119 2.71 -17.48 0.54
CA ASP A 119 3.95 -17.66 -0.22
C ASP A 119 3.93 -16.84 -1.52
N GLU A 120 2.81 -16.79 -2.26
CA GLU A 120 2.66 -15.97 -3.47
C GLU A 120 2.75 -14.47 -3.16
N HIS A 121 2.11 -13.99 -2.08
CA HIS A 121 2.23 -12.59 -1.64
C HIS A 121 3.66 -12.23 -1.25
N LEU A 122 4.36 -13.11 -0.52
CA LEU A 122 5.76 -12.90 -0.14
C LEU A 122 6.67 -12.85 -1.36
N GLU A 123 6.43 -13.68 -2.37
CA GLU A 123 7.17 -13.63 -3.63
C GLU A 123 6.91 -12.32 -4.40
N ASP A 124 5.63 -11.92 -4.51
CA ASP A 124 5.24 -10.68 -5.18
C ASP A 124 5.86 -9.46 -4.46
N ILE A 125 5.81 -9.38 -3.12
CA ILE A 125 6.44 -8.31 -2.32
C ILE A 125 7.95 -8.31 -2.50
N LYS A 126 8.59 -9.49 -2.44
CA LYS A 126 10.05 -9.62 -2.55
C LYS A 126 10.58 -9.07 -3.86
N ASN A 127 9.84 -9.25 -4.95
CA ASN A 127 10.25 -8.89 -6.30
C ASN A 127 9.59 -7.59 -6.81
N GLY A 128 8.59 -7.04 -6.11
CA GLY A 128 7.85 -5.86 -6.54
C GLY A 128 6.95 -6.13 -7.76
N TRP A 129 6.40 -7.35 -7.86
CA TRP A 129 5.62 -7.78 -9.01
C TRP A 129 4.15 -7.34 -8.95
N PRO A 130 3.50 -7.10 -10.10
CA PRO A 130 2.05 -6.94 -10.17
C PRO A 130 1.35 -8.22 -9.69
N SER A 131 0.56 -8.12 -8.62
CA SER A 131 0.00 -9.32 -7.99
C SER A 131 -1.25 -9.84 -8.68
N ARG A 132 -1.24 -11.14 -9.01
CA ARG A 132 -2.43 -11.84 -9.52
C ARG A 132 -3.54 -11.88 -8.49
N LEU A 133 -3.20 -12.05 -7.21
CA LEU A 133 -4.18 -12.12 -6.13
C LEU A 133 -4.89 -10.78 -5.94
N ILE A 134 -4.15 -9.67 -5.98
CA ILE A 134 -4.74 -8.32 -5.96
C ILE A 134 -5.58 -8.06 -7.21
N ALA A 135 -5.10 -8.48 -8.39
CA ALA A 135 -5.86 -8.34 -9.63
C ALA A 135 -7.21 -9.06 -9.53
N LEU A 136 -7.21 -10.32 -9.06
CA LEU A 136 -8.40 -11.13 -8.86
C LEU A 136 -9.35 -10.51 -7.83
N GLN A 137 -8.81 -10.07 -6.68
CA GLN A 137 -9.59 -9.40 -5.62
C GLN A 137 -10.40 -8.23 -6.17
N ARG A 138 -9.81 -7.44 -7.07
CA ARG A 138 -10.43 -6.25 -7.68
C ARG A 138 -11.32 -6.58 -8.87
N GLU A 139 -10.97 -7.60 -9.64
CA GLU A 139 -11.74 -8.03 -10.81
C GLU A 139 -13.11 -8.58 -10.41
N GLU A 140 -13.15 -9.32 -9.30
CA GLU A 140 -14.31 -10.06 -8.81
C GLU A 140 -15.01 -9.36 -7.62
N ASP A 141 -14.62 -8.13 -7.28
CA ASP A 141 -15.14 -7.37 -6.14
C ASP A 141 -15.16 -8.21 -4.85
N GLY A 142 -14.06 -8.90 -4.57
CA GLY A 142 -13.93 -9.79 -3.40
C GLY A 142 -14.08 -9.04 -2.08
N ALA A 143 -14.42 -9.79 -1.02
CA ALA A 143 -14.63 -9.23 0.32
C ALA A 143 -13.35 -8.58 0.88
N GLU A 144 -13.49 -7.45 1.58
CA GLU A 144 -12.35 -6.72 2.17
C GLU A 144 -11.57 -7.57 3.18
N ASP A 145 -12.26 -8.45 3.90
CA ASP A 145 -11.75 -9.42 4.87
C ASP A 145 -11.55 -10.82 4.27
N SER A 146 -11.44 -10.91 2.95
CA SER A 146 -11.22 -12.17 2.24
C SER A 146 -9.92 -12.86 2.64
N LEU A 147 -9.81 -14.16 2.37
CA LEU A 147 -8.58 -14.90 2.63
C LEU A 147 -7.37 -14.33 1.88
N ILE A 148 -7.57 -13.80 0.67
CA ILE A 148 -6.52 -13.10 -0.10
C ILE A 148 -6.01 -11.89 0.67
N MET A 149 -6.90 -11.06 1.20
CA MET A 149 -6.52 -9.84 1.93
C MET A 149 -5.95 -10.14 3.32
N ASN A 150 -6.45 -11.16 4.01
CA ASN A 150 -5.93 -11.59 5.30
C ASN A 150 -4.50 -12.15 5.18
N THR A 151 -4.24 -12.99 4.17
CA THR A 151 -2.89 -13.51 3.91
C THR A 151 -1.94 -12.43 3.40
N LEU A 152 -2.44 -11.41 2.71
CA LEU A 152 -1.65 -10.23 2.36
C LEU A 152 -1.23 -9.45 3.61
N LEU A 153 -2.16 -9.22 4.54
CA LEU A 153 -1.85 -8.56 5.82
C LEU A 153 -0.77 -9.35 6.59
N GLU A 154 -0.89 -10.68 6.67
CA GLU A 154 0.14 -11.54 7.26
C GLU A 154 1.48 -11.44 6.52
N ALA A 155 1.46 -11.42 5.18
CA ALA A 155 2.66 -11.24 4.37
C ALA A 155 3.34 -9.89 4.64
N THR A 156 2.57 -8.82 4.80
CA THR A 156 3.11 -7.48 5.09
C THR A 156 3.86 -7.44 6.42
N GLY A 157 3.41 -8.24 7.41
CA GLY A 157 4.07 -8.33 8.70
C GLY A 157 5.29 -9.26 8.75
N THR A 158 5.47 -10.09 7.73
CA THR A 158 6.57 -11.06 7.62
C THR A 158 7.68 -10.60 6.66
N ALA A 159 7.31 -9.88 5.60
CA ALA A 159 8.24 -9.41 4.59
C ALA A 159 9.11 -8.24 5.08
N ASN A 160 10.16 -7.92 4.32
CA ASN A 160 11.00 -6.75 4.60
C ASN A 160 10.19 -5.44 4.49
N PRO A 161 10.10 -4.60 5.54
CA PRO A 161 9.23 -3.42 5.55
C PRO A 161 9.46 -2.42 4.41
N LYS A 162 10.70 -2.24 3.94
CA LYS A 162 11.00 -1.37 2.79
C LYS A 162 10.36 -1.89 1.51
N LYS A 163 10.50 -3.20 1.26
CA LYS A 163 9.90 -3.84 0.08
C LYS A 163 8.39 -3.85 0.17
N THR A 164 7.85 -4.14 1.36
CA THR A 164 6.42 -4.06 1.64
C THR A 164 5.88 -2.67 1.33
N TYR A 165 6.55 -1.61 1.79
CA TYR A 165 6.15 -0.24 1.50
C TYR A 165 6.05 0.06 0.00
N GLU A 166 7.12 -0.21 -0.76
CA GLU A 166 7.12 0.04 -2.20
C GLU A 166 6.04 -0.80 -2.92
N TYR A 167 5.81 -2.03 -2.45
CA TYR A 167 4.77 -2.91 -2.97
C TYR A 167 3.36 -2.36 -2.71
N LEU A 168 3.04 -1.97 -1.46
CA LEU A 168 1.74 -1.39 -1.09
C LEU A 168 1.47 -0.09 -1.84
N LYS A 169 2.48 0.80 -1.90
CA LYS A 169 2.40 2.05 -2.67
C LYS A 169 2.16 1.79 -4.15
N THR A 170 2.91 0.86 -4.74
CA THR A 170 2.75 0.50 -6.15
C THR A 170 1.35 0.01 -6.42
N HIS A 171 0.82 -0.87 -5.56
CA HIS A 171 -0.51 -1.42 -5.76
C HIS A 171 -1.63 -0.49 -5.28
N ARG A 172 -1.34 0.67 -4.67
CA ARG A 172 -2.36 1.54 -4.06
C ARG A 172 -3.22 0.81 -3.02
N LEU A 173 -2.55 0.04 -2.19
CA LEU A 173 -3.10 -0.60 -0.99
C LEU A 173 -2.89 0.32 0.21
N ASP A 174 -3.42 1.53 0.09
CA ASP A 174 -3.11 2.65 0.98
C ASP A 174 -3.53 2.34 2.43
N ASP A 175 -4.60 1.56 2.63
CA ASP A 175 -5.13 1.17 3.95
C ASP A 175 -4.21 0.23 4.74
N LEU A 176 -3.28 -0.46 4.06
CA LEU A 176 -2.28 -1.32 4.69
C LEU A 176 -0.98 -0.58 5.01
N VAL A 177 -0.78 0.66 4.51
CA VAL A 177 0.42 1.44 4.80
C VAL A 177 0.60 1.73 6.30
N PRO A 178 -0.47 2.08 7.07
CA PRO A 178 -0.33 2.35 8.50
C PRO A 178 0.28 1.22 9.32
N THR A 179 0.07 -0.04 8.94
CA THR A 179 0.63 -1.20 9.67
C THR A 179 2.16 -1.22 9.66
N LEU A 180 2.78 -0.55 8.70
CA LEU A 180 4.24 -0.39 8.66
C LEU A 180 4.76 0.50 9.80
N GLY A 181 3.89 1.25 10.47
CA GLY A 181 4.21 2.03 11.65
C GLY A 181 4.81 1.20 12.78
N PHE A 182 4.43 -0.08 12.87
CA PHE A 182 4.98 -1.02 13.87
C PHE A 182 6.47 -1.33 13.68
N TYR A 183 7.01 -1.09 12.48
CA TYR A 183 8.37 -1.48 12.11
C TYR A 183 9.35 -0.30 12.07
N THR A 184 8.90 0.92 12.37
CA THR A 184 9.73 2.13 12.28
C THR A 184 10.85 2.17 13.31
N ASP A 185 10.78 1.37 14.37
CA ASP A 185 11.91 1.21 15.29
C ASP A 185 13.13 0.62 14.57
N GLN A 186 12.92 -0.41 13.75
CA GLN A 186 13.97 -1.05 12.97
C GLN A 186 14.24 -0.34 11.63
N HIS A 187 13.26 0.43 11.16
CA HIS A 187 13.25 1.09 9.85
C HIS A 187 12.79 2.56 9.94
N PRO A 188 13.55 3.44 10.63
CA PRO A 188 13.16 4.84 10.84
C PRO A 188 12.99 5.63 9.54
N GLU A 189 13.70 5.27 8.47
CA GLU A 189 13.59 5.87 7.14
C GLU A 189 12.18 5.78 6.53
N LEU A 190 11.31 4.88 7.04
CA LEU A 190 9.92 4.80 6.60
C LEU A 190 9.13 6.07 6.95
N ILE A 191 9.46 6.75 8.06
CA ILE A 191 8.78 7.99 8.46
C ILE A 191 8.93 9.05 7.37
N GLU A 192 10.16 9.26 6.89
CA GLU A 192 10.44 10.23 5.83
C GLU A 192 9.78 9.83 4.51
N LYS A 193 9.91 8.56 4.10
CA LYS A 193 9.36 8.07 2.83
C LYS A 193 7.84 8.16 2.77
N VAL A 194 7.15 7.64 3.80
CA VAL A 194 5.68 7.67 3.87
C VAL A 194 5.20 9.12 3.94
N SER A 195 5.90 9.98 4.69
CA SER A 195 5.57 11.40 4.74
C SER A 195 5.68 12.04 3.36
N ALA A 196 6.79 11.85 2.63
CA ALA A 196 6.98 12.43 1.31
C ALA A 196 5.90 11.98 0.30
N ASP A 197 5.53 10.70 0.33
CA ASP A 197 4.59 10.12 -0.64
C ASP A 197 3.12 10.39 -0.29
N TYR A 198 2.75 10.42 1.00
CA TYR A 198 1.35 10.47 1.45
C TYR A 198 0.91 11.80 2.10
N PHE A 199 1.79 12.79 2.24
CA PHE A 199 1.42 14.08 2.85
C PHE A 199 0.22 14.74 2.16
N ASP A 200 0.21 14.74 0.82
CA ASP A 200 -0.87 15.34 0.02
C ASP A 200 -1.98 14.35 -0.36
N VAL A 201 -1.78 13.05 -0.13
CA VAL A 201 -2.71 11.99 -0.52
C VAL A 201 -3.85 11.92 0.49
N ASN A 202 -5.10 11.94 0.00
CA ASN A 202 -6.31 11.91 0.83
C ASN A 202 -6.27 12.91 2.01
N LYS A 203 -5.75 14.12 1.76
CA LYS A 203 -5.56 15.17 2.78
C LYS A 203 -4.79 14.67 4.02
N GLY A 204 -3.77 13.84 3.80
CA GLY A 204 -2.90 13.28 4.83
C GLY A 204 -3.53 12.17 5.68
N ALA A 205 -4.68 11.58 5.30
CA ALA A 205 -5.36 10.57 6.11
C ALA A 205 -4.50 9.34 6.39
N VAL A 206 -3.87 8.80 5.33
CA VAL A 206 -3.03 7.60 5.40
C VAL A 206 -1.78 7.89 6.24
N LEU A 207 -1.17 9.06 6.02
CA LEU A 207 -0.02 9.49 6.80
C LEU A 207 -0.38 9.68 8.28
N GLU A 208 -1.51 10.29 8.61
CA GLU A 208 -1.97 10.42 10.00
C GLU A 208 -2.10 9.05 10.68
N ALA A 209 -2.75 8.08 10.03
CA ALA A 209 -2.91 6.73 10.58
C ALA A 209 -1.54 6.06 10.79
N PHE A 210 -0.63 6.16 9.82
CA PHE A 210 0.74 5.67 9.94
C PHE A 210 1.48 6.30 11.14
N LEU A 211 1.43 7.64 11.28
CA LEU A 211 2.07 8.35 12.39
C LEU A 211 1.50 7.92 13.75
N GLN A 212 0.20 7.61 13.83
CA GLN A 212 -0.43 7.12 15.06
C GLN A 212 0.06 5.73 15.45
N GLU A 213 0.14 4.79 14.50
CA GLU A 213 0.70 3.46 14.75
C GLU A 213 2.17 3.56 15.17
N THR A 214 2.97 4.38 14.49
CA THR A 214 4.36 4.64 14.86
C THR A 214 4.49 5.23 16.27
N ALA A 215 3.67 6.22 16.63
CA ALA A 215 3.68 6.80 17.97
C ALA A 215 3.32 5.76 19.05
N GLY A 216 2.54 4.74 18.69
CA GLY A 216 2.21 3.61 19.57
C GLY A 216 3.40 2.74 19.95
N VAL A 217 4.46 2.68 19.12
CA VAL A 217 5.57 1.73 19.32
C VAL A 217 6.98 2.33 19.33
N VAL A 218 7.19 3.54 18.81
CA VAL A 218 8.52 4.17 18.75
C VAL A 218 9.16 4.23 20.14
N PRO A 219 10.40 3.75 20.37
CA PRO A 219 11.02 3.84 21.68
C PRO A 219 11.10 5.28 22.20
N MET A 220 10.83 5.47 23.49
CA MET A 220 10.79 6.81 24.11
C MET A 220 12.15 7.52 24.13
N GLU A 221 13.25 6.78 23.90
CA GLU A 221 14.62 7.29 23.78
C GLU A 221 14.92 7.86 22.39
N LYS A 222 14.08 7.58 21.38
CA LYS A 222 14.25 8.04 20.00
C LYS A 222 13.67 9.43 19.80
N GLU A 223 14.29 10.40 20.47
CA GLU A 223 13.80 11.78 20.54
C GLU A 223 13.65 12.43 19.16
N LYS A 224 14.59 12.19 18.25
CA LYS A 224 14.57 12.78 16.89
C LYS A 224 13.39 12.28 16.07
N GLU A 225 13.13 10.98 16.12
CA GLU A 225 12.03 10.34 15.43
C GLU A 225 10.70 10.85 16.01
N ILE A 226 10.58 10.94 17.33
CA ILE A 226 9.37 11.47 17.98
C ILE A 226 9.15 12.94 17.62
N GLU A 227 10.21 13.77 17.61
CA GLU A 227 10.12 15.16 17.16
C GLU A 227 9.64 15.22 15.70
N GLN A 228 10.17 14.37 14.81
CA GLN A 228 9.73 14.28 13.42
C GLN A 228 8.25 13.92 13.29
N LEU A 229 7.72 12.98 14.10
CA LEU A 229 6.29 12.65 14.11
C LEU A 229 5.45 13.87 14.48
N LEU A 230 5.84 14.59 15.54
CA LEU A 230 5.12 15.76 16.04
C LEU A 230 5.15 16.92 15.03
N VAL A 231 6.30 17.21 14.43
CA VAL A 231 6.43 18.20 13.35
C VAL A 231 5.52 17.84 12.17
N THR A 232 5.55 16.57 11.74
CA THR A 232 4.73 16.12 10.60
C THR A 232 3.24 16.22 10.93
N GLY A 233 2.83 15.84 12.15
CA GLY A 233 1.45 16.00 12.62
C GLY A 233 1.00 17.46 12.66
N GLU A 234 1.86 18.38 13.11
CA GLU A 234 1.58 19.82 13.07
C GLU A 234 1.40 20.32 11.64
N GLN A 235 2.26 19.91 10.71
CA GLN A 235 2.18 20.31 9.30
C GLN A 235 0.88 19.83 8.64
N ILE A 236 0.42 18.61 8.97
CA ILE A 236 -0.88 18.09 8.54
C ILE A 236 -2.02 18.96 9.10
N ASP A 237 -1.97 19.30 10.39
CA ASP A 237 -3.00 20.13 11.04
C ASP A 237 -3.08 21.53 10.41
N GLN A 238 -1.93 22.16 10.16
CA GLN A 238 -1.87 23.48 9.52
C GLN A 238 -2.41 23.47 8.09
N ARG A 239 -2.11 22.43 7.31
CA ARG A 239 -2.49 22.38 5.89
C ARG A 239 -3.91 21.88 5.66
N TYR A 240 -4.37 20.91 6.46
CA TYR A 240 -5.62 20.19 6.25
C TYR A 240 -6.66 20.39 7.35
N GLY A 241 -6.34 21.11 8.41
CA GLY A 241 -7.27 21.38 9.52
C GLY A 241 -7.61 20.14 10.35
N ARG A 242 -6.74 19.11 10.32
CA ARG A 242 -6.89 17.90 11.14
C ARG A 242 -6.52 18.18 12.60
N ARG A 243 -6.57 17.13 13.44
CA ARG A 243 -6.17 17.15 14.86
C ARG A 243 -5.10 16.09 15.14
N THR A 244 -4.25 15.86 14.16
CA THR A 244 -3.20 14.84 14.16
C THR A 244 -2.20 15.10 15.28
N LEU A 245 -1.71 16.33 15.48
CA LEU A 245 -0.76 16.63 16.57
C LEU A 245 -1.37 16.29 17.94
N LYS A 246 -2.64 16.66 18.17
CA LYS A 246 -3.37 16.34 19.41
C LYS A 246 -3.49 14.83 19.62
N SER A 247 -3.74 14.08 18.55
CA SER A 247 -3.85 12.63 18.59
C SER A 247 -2.51 11.98 18.97
N LEU A 248 -1.41 12.40 18.31
CA LEU A 248 -0.07 11.92 18.60
C LEU A 248 0.34 12.21 20.05
N LEU A 249 0.14 13.44 20.52
CA LEU A 249 0.43 13.83 21.90
C LEU A 249 -0.35 13.00 22.92
N ARG A 250 -1.59 12.60 22.61
CA ARG A 250 -2.40 11.74 23.49
C ARG A 250 -1.80 10.35 23.60
N VAL A 251 -1.38 9.75 22.48
CA VAL A 251 -0.74 8.42 22.46
C VAL A 251 0.57 8.47 23.22
N LEU A 252 1.44 9.43 22.89
CA LEU A 252 2.75 9.60 23.53
C LEU A 252 2.62 9.91 25.02
N SER A 253 1.67 10.76 25.44
CA SER A 253 1.47 11.06 26.85
C SER A 253 1.06 9.85 27.69
N ARG A 254 0.29 8.90 27.12
CA ARG A 254 -0.03 7.64 27.80
C ARG A 254 1.22 6.80 27.99
N ARG A 255 2.07 6.71 26.96
CA ARG A 255 3.31 5.95 26.98
C ARG A 255 4.34 6.53 27.94
N VAL A 256 4.53 7.85 27.97
CA VAL A 256 5.41 8.52 28.93
C VAL A 256 5.03 8.17 30.36
N LYS A 257 3.74 8.18 30.71
CA LYS A 257 3.27 7.80 32.06
C LYS A 257 3.52 6.34 32.42
N GLN A 258 3.63 5.46 31.42
CA GLN A 258 3.80 4.01 31.62
C GLN A 258 5.27 3.60 31.60
N GLU A 259 6.08 4.23 30.76
CA GLU A 259 7.45 3.84 30.45
C GLU A 259 8.50 4.75 31.12
N LYS A 260 8.10 5.94 31.59
CA LYS A 260 9.01 6.94 32.17
C LYS A 260 8.48 7.47 33.49
N GLU A 261 9.39 7.74 34.42
CA GLU A 261 9.10 8.41 35.69
C GLU A 261 9.10 9.94 35.55
N GLN A 262 8.61 10.46 34.41
CA GLN A 262 8.63 11.88 34.09
C GLN A 262 7.23 12.38 33.73
N THR A 263 6.97 13.65 33.96
CA THR A 263 5.76 14.30 33.46
C THR A 263 5.87 14.51 31.94
N MET A 264 4.73 14.55 31.25
CA MET A 264 4.68 14.88 29.81
C MET A 264 5.37 16.21 29.51
N LYS A 265 5.28 17.18 30.43
CA LYS A 265 5.91 18.49 30.26
C LYS A 265 7.43 18.37 30.29
N GLU A 266 8.00 17.68 31.28
CA GLU A 266 9.44 17.46 31.40
C GLU A 266 9.99 16.70 30.20
N TRP A 267 9.31 15.64 29.80
CA TRP A 267 9.68 14.84 28.63
C TRP A 267 9.64 15.66 27.32
N LEU A 268 8.60 16.47 27.11
CA LEU A 268 8.53 17.35 25.94
C LEU A 268 9.67 18.36 25.89
N TYR A 269 10.22 18.79 27.03
CA TYR A 269 11.39 19.68 27.04
C TYR A 269 12.66 19.00 26.53
N THR A 270 12.80 17.68 26.65
CA THR A 270 13.96 16.94 26.13
C THR A 270 13.82 16.69 24.64
N ILE A 271 12.60 16.42 24.16
CA ILE A 271 12.34 16.06 22.77
C ILE A 271 12.21 17.26 21.83
N THR A 272 11.59 18.34 22.28
CA THR A 272 11.30 19.47 21.38
C THR A 272 12.43 20.49 21.41
N VAL A 273 13.11 20.64 20.28
CA VAL A 273 14.11 21.70 20.08
C VAL A 273 13.46 22.91 19.40
N ASP A 274 12.52 22.67 18.47
CA ASP A 274 11.84 23.72 17.72
C ASP A 274 10.85 24.56 18.58
N LYS A 275 11.04 25.89 18.56
CA LYS A 275 10.17 26.86 19.23
C LYS A 275 8.76 26.90 18.64
N LYS A 276 8.60 26.72 17.33
CA LYS A 276 7.29 26.70 16.67
C LYS A 276 6.48 25.50 17.13
N LEU A 277 7.10 24.32 17.08
CA LEU A 277 6.51 23.08 17.57
C LEU A 277 6.09 23.20 19.05
N LYS A 278 6.94 23.77 19.90
CA LYS A 278 6.60 24.04 21.32
C LYS A 278 5.32 24.86 21.47
N GLN A 279 5.18 25.92 20.69
CA GLN A 279 3.99 26.77 20.72
C GLN A 279 2.74 25.99 20.24
N ALA A 280 2.87 25.23 19.16
CA ALA A 280 1.79 24.41 18.62
C ALA A 280 1.31 23.34 19.62
N ILE A 281 2.23 22.67 20.30
CA ILE A 281 1.92 21.68 21.35
C ILE A 281 1.14 22.34 22.48
N VAL A 282 1.59 23.49 23.00
CA VAL A 282 0.88 24.21 24.07
C VAL A 282 -0.53 24.59 23.63
N GLN A 283 -0.71 25.06 22.40
CA GLN A 283 -2.04 25.40 21.86
C GLN A 283 -2.92 24.15 21.71
N SER A 284 -2.36 23.05 21.23
CA SER A 284 -3.06 21.79 21.02
C SER A 284 -3.49 21.11 22.33
N LEU A 285 -2.77 21.34 23.43
CA LEU A 285 -3.11 20.81 24.76
C LEU A 285 -4.17 21.66 25.49
N LYS A 286 -4.32 22.95 25.13
CA LYS A 286 -5.30 23.87 25.72
C LYS A 286 -6.70 23.77 25.11
N LYS A 287 -6.78 23.35 23.84
CA LYS A 287 -8.03 23.06 23.11
C LYS A 287 -8.38 21.58 23.23
#